data_AF-A0A2G6I5F2-F1
#
_entry.id   AF-A0A2G6I5F2-F1
#
_cell.length_a   1.000
_cell.length_b   1.000
_cell.length_c   1.000
_cell.angle_alpha   90.00
_cell.angle_beta   90.00
_cell.angle_gamma   90.00
#
_symmetry.space_group_name_H-M   'P 1'
#
loop_
_entity.id
_entity.type
_entity.pdbx_description
1 polymer ?
#
loop_
_entity_poly.entity_id
_entity_poly.type
_entity_poly.pdbx_seq_one_letter_code
_entity_poly.pdbx_strand_id
1 'polypeptide(L)'
;DSKVVLLWMADHAPEDAIGAPTFDHDPLFVDRAMLNALRPFVSDYVEVVVSSKEIEVGQEGLVFAEMEAPAASGALGVVAQERAAQALTPVLDKLIG
;
A
#
# COMPACT_ATOMS: atom_id res chain seq x y z
N ASP A 1 -7.30 -22.16 -11.29
CA ASP A 1 -7.30 -20.69 -11.15
C ASP A 1 -6.59 -20.26 -9.89
N SER A 2 -5.65 -19.33 -10.03
CA SER A 2 -4.99 -18.68 -8.90
C SER A 2 -5.89 -17.58 -8.37
N LYS A 3 -6.13 -17.53 -7.05
CA LYS A 3 -6.84 -16.42 -6.40
C LYS A 3 -5.86 -15.28 -6.18
N VAL A 4 -6.13 -14.12 -6.76
CA VAL A 4 -5.23 -12.94 -6.71
C VAL A 4 -5.99 -11.77 -6.11
N VAL A 5 -5.41 -11.11 -5.10
CA VAL A 5 -5.94 -9.88 -4.51
C VAL A 5 -5.05 -8.73 -4.90
N LEU A 6 -5.63 -7.65 -5.42
CA LEU A 6 -4.91 -6.42 -5.75
C LEU A 6 -4.89 -5.51 -4.52
N LEU A 7 -3.70 -5.13 -4.04
CA LEU A 7 -3.54 -4.20 -2.93
C LEU A 7 -2.97 -2.87 -3.44
N TRP A 8 -3.68 -1.78 -3.18
CA TRP A 8 -3.12 -0.44 -3.19
C TRP A 8 -2.70 -0.05 -1.78
N MET A 9 -1.43 0.29 -1.59
CA MET A 9 -0.87 0.69 -0.31
C MET A 9 0.08 1.86 -0.55
N ALA A 10 -0.35 3.07 -0.17
CA ALA A 10 0.37 4.30 -0.46
C ALA A 10 0.02 5.42 0.54
N ASP A 11 0.71 6.54 0.47
CA ASP A 11 0.40 7.77 1.20
C ASP A 11 -0.61 8.68 0.47
N HIS A 12 -1.03 8.26 -0.72
CA HIS A 12 -1.93 8.97 -1.61
C HIS A 12 -2.97 8.03 -2.21
N ALA A 13 -4.12 8.58 -2.64
CA ALA A 13 -5.12 7.79 -3.34
C ALA A 13 -4.70 7.55 -4.80
N PRO A 14 -5.16 6.47 -5.47
CA PRO A 14 -4.90 6.23 -6.89
C PRO A 14 -5.32 7.38 -7.81
N GLU A 15 -6.29 8.19 -7.39
CA GLU A 15 -6.74 9.41 -8.08
C GLU A 15 -5.70 10.53 -8.06
N ASP A 16 -4.91 10.60 -6.99
CA ASP A 16 -3.92 11.65 -6.76
C ASP A 16 -2.56 11.34 -7.41
N ALA A 17 -2.36 10.09 -7.84
CA ALA A 17 -1.12 9.63 -8.49
C ALA A 17 -0.84 10.31 -9.84
N ILE A 18 -1.86 10.87 -10.50
CA ILE A 18 -1.71 11.65 -11.74
C ILE A 18 -1.64 13.14 -11.41
N GLY A 19 -0.44 13.73 -11.52
CA GLY A 19 -0.24 15.16 -11.41
C GLY A 19 0.25 15.66 -10.05
N ALA A 20 0.51 14.75 -9.10
CA ALA A 20 1.26 15.09 -7.89
C ALA A 20 2.69 15.55 -8.25
N PRO A 21 3.16 16.69 -7.73
CA PRO A 21 4.47 17.26 -8.07
C PRO A 21 5.66 16.49 -7.47
N THR A 22 5.42 15.62 -6.50
CA THR A 22 6.44 14.92 -5.71
C THR A 22 6.23 13.41 -5.82
N PHE A 23 7.12 12.75 -6.55
CA PHE A 23 7.16 11.30 -6.77
C PHE A 23 7.95 10.58 -5.66
N ASP A 24 7.70 10.91 -4.39
CA ASP A 24 8.58 10.46 -3.30
C ASP A 24 8.23 9.06 -2.78
N HIS A 25 7.00 8.56 -3.04
CA HIS A 25 6.54 7.26 -2.56
C HIS A 25 5.75 6.48 -3.62
N ASP A 26 6.05 5.19 -3.73
CA ASP A 26 5.32 4.24 -4.57
C ASP A 26 3.86 4.06 -4.12
N PRO A 27 2.96 3.62 -5.02
CA PRO A 27 3.16 3.32 -6.45
C PRO A 27 3.10 4.57 -7.34
N LEU A 28 4.08 4.72 -8.24
CA LEU A 28 4.09 5.82 -9.23
C LEU A 28 3.40 5.41 -10.55
N PHE A 29 2.74 6.39 -11.19
CA PHE A 29 2.14 6.27 -12.53
C PHE A 29 0.99 5.26 -12.69
N VAL A 30 0.56 4.62 -11.61
CA VAL A 30 -0.61 3.76 -11.60
C VAL A 30 -1.80 4.57 -11.09
N ASP A 31 -2.85 4.65 -11.89
CA ASP A 31 -4.05 5.42 -11.56
C ASP A 31 -5.27 4.53 -11.27
N ARG A 32 -6.35 5.16 -10.82
CA ARG A 32 -7.63 4.48 -10.58
C ARG A 32 -8.14 3.74 -11.82
N ALA A 33 -7.95 4.27 -13.03
CA ALA A 33 -8.46 3.67 -14.25
C ALA A 33 -7.73 2.36 -14.58
N MET A 34 -6.41 2.32 -14.38
CA MET A 34 -5.58 1.13 -14.52
C MET A 34 -5.97 0.06 -13.49
N LEU A 35 -6.19 0.44 -12.22
CA LEU A 35 -6.68 -0.49 -11.19
C LEU A 35 -8.07 -1.04 -11.56
N ASN A 36 -8.96 -0.20 -12.10
CA ASN A 36 -10.29 -0.61 -12.54
C ASN A 36 -10.24 -1.58 -13.73
N ALA A 37 -9.29 -1.40 -14.66
CA ALA A 37 -9.08 -2.31 -15.78
C ALA A 37 -8.64 -3.71 -15.32
N LEU A 38 -7.98 -3.82 -14.16
CA LEU A 38 -7.56 -5.10 -13.57
C LEU A 38 -8.69 -5.82 -12.82
N ARG A 39 -9.77 -5.13 -12.43
CA ARG A 39 -10.87 -5.70 -11.63
C ARG A 39 -11.44 -7.02 -12.15
N PRO A 40 -11.64 -7.23 -13.46
CA PRO A 40 -12.16 -8.50 -13.97
C PRO A 40 -11.21 -9.69 -13.79
N PHE A 41 -9.92 -9.45 -13.53
CA PHE A 41 -8.88 -10.47 -13.48
C PHE A 41 -8.42 -10.80 -12.06
N VAL A 42 -8.92 -10.09 -11.05
CA VAL A 42 -8.56 -10.27 -9.65
C VAL A 42 -9.78 -10.68 -8.82
N SER A 43 -9.55 -11.44 -7.75
CA SER A 43 -10.59 -11.93 -6.86
C SER A 43 -11.15 -10.82 -5.96
N ASP A 44 -10.31 -9.86 -5.56
CA ASP A 44 -10.71 -8.70 -4.78
C ASP A 44 -9.69 -7.56 -4.94
N TYR A 45 -10.05 -6.38 -4.45
CA TYR A 45 -9.18 -5.20 -4.38
C TYR A 45 -9.29 -4.53 -3.02
N VAL A 46 -8.14 -4.28 -2.40
CA VAL A 46 -8.02 -3.61 -1.12
C VAL A 46 -7.23 -2.33 -1.31
N GLU A 47 -7.70 -1.25 -0.69
CA GLU A 47 -7.04 0.05 -0.72
C GLU A 47 -6.73 0.52 0.69
N VAL A 48 -5.47 0.86 0.91
CA VAL A 48 -4.96 1.40 2.15
C VAL A 48 -4.17 2.66 1.84
N VAL A 49 -4.79 3.80 2.12
CA VAL A 49 -4.14 5.11 2.06
C VAL A 49 -3.79 5.53 3.49
N VAL A 50 -2.51 5.81 3.73
CA VAL A 50 -1.99 6.30 5.02
C VAL A 50 -1.66 7.78 4.95
N SER A 51 -1.85 8.50 6.05
CA SER A 51 -1.47 9.90 6.15
C SER A 51 0.01 10.07 6.51
N SER A 52 0.59 11.23 6.21
CA SER A 52 1.97 11.56 6.60
C SER A 52 2.22 11.41 8.10
N LYS A 53 1.21 11.69 8.94
CA LYS A 53 1.28 11.49 10.39
C LYS A 53 1.37 10.02 10.77
N GLU A 54 0.62 9.14 10.11
CA GLU A 54 0.69 7.69 10.34
C GLU A 54 2.03 7.13 9.88
N ILE A 55 2.61 7.67 8.81
CA ILE A 55 3.95 7.30 8.33
C ILE A 55 5.00 7.69 9.38
N GLU A 56 4.99 8.94 9.86
CA GLU A 56 5.92 9.43 10.89
C GLU A 56 5.87 8.56 12.15
N VAL A 57 4.66 8.29 12.68
CA VAL A 57 4.48 7.38 13.82
C VAL A 57 4.96 5.96 13.49
N GLY A 58 4.72 5.51 12.26
CA GLY A 58 5.14 4.18 11.79
C GLY A 58 6.64 4.02 11.60
N GLN A 59 7.42 5.11 11.50
CA GLN A 59 8.88 5.05 11.41
C GLN A 59 9.51 4.62 12.74
N GLU A 60 8.93 5.01 13.88
CA GLU A 60 9.47 4.69 15.22
C GLU A 60 9.53 3.19 15.51
N GLY A 61 8.67 2.40 14.86
CA GLY A 61 8.58 0.95 15.04
C GLY A 61 9.46 0.13 14.08
N LEU A 62 10.17 0.78 13.14
CA LEU A 62 10.98 0.06 12.16
C LEU A 62 12.25 -0.49 12.81
N VAL A 63 12.54 -1.76 12.54
CA VAL A 63 13.79 -2.43 12.92
C VAL A 63 14.60 -2.66 11.65
N PHE A 64 15.74 -1.97 11.53
CA PHE A 64 16.62 -2.04 10.38
C PHE A 64 18.09 -1.94 10.81
N ALA A 65 19.00 -2.47 10.00
CA ALA A 65 20.43 -2.27 10.22
C ALA A 65 20.84 -0.83 9.85
N GLU A 66 21.90 -0.29 10.44
CA GLU A 66 22.32 1.10 10.18
C GLU A 66 22.54 1.41 8.68
N MET A 67 23.09 0.46 7.92
CA MET A 67 23.30 0.62 6.48
C MET A 67 21.99 0.65 5.67
N GLU A 68 20.87 0.20 6.25
CA GLU A 68 19.55 0.16 5.63
C GLU A 68 18.72 1.41 5.96
N ALA A 69 19.20 2.30 6.84
CA ALA A 69 18.47 3.49 7.27
C ALA A 69 17.94 4.36 6.12
N PRO A 70 18.70 4.64 5.03
CA PRO A 70 18.18 5.39 3.90
C PRO A 70 17.01 4.69 3.20
N ALA A 71 17.09 3.37 3.05
CA ALA A 71 16.02 2.59 2.43
C ALA A 71 14.78 2.52 3.34
N ALA A 72 14.98 2.33 4.65
CA ALA A 72 13.91 2.30 5.63
C ALA A 72 13.14 3.63 5.69
N SER A 73 13.83 4.77 5.52
CA SER A 73 13.20 6.10 5.51
C SER A 73 12.21 6.31 4.36
N GLY A 74 12.33 5.54 3.27
CA GLY A 74 11.38 5.56 2.15
C GLY A 74 10.16 4.66 2.35
N ALA A 75 10.13 3.83 3.39
CA ALA A 75 9.00 2.94 3.67
C ALA A 75 7.83 3.70 4.31
N LEU A 76 6.60 3.20 4.14
CA LEU A 76 5.40 3.78 4.76
C LEU A 76 5.30 3.52 6.29
N GLY A 77 6.21 2.72 6.86
CA GLY A 77 6.27 2.43 8.29
C GLY A 77 5.34 1.30 8.77
N VAL A 78 5.47 0.94 10.05
CA VAL A 78 4.75 -0.21 10.65
C VAL A 78 3.23 -0.01 10.68
N VAL A 79 2.75 1.21 10.89
CA VAL A 79 1.32 1.53 10.91
C VAL A 79 0.66 1.18 9.58
N ALA A 80 1.33 1.46 8.46
CA ALA A 80 0.83 1.12 7.14
C ALA A 80 0.70 -0.41 6.96
N GLN A 81 1.70 -1.17 7.43
CA GLN A 81 1.69 -2.63 7.40
C GLN A 81 0.55 -3.21 8.24
N GLU A 82 0.33 -2.68 9.44
CA GLU A 82 -0.77 -3.10 10.32
C GLU A 82 -2.14 -2.83 9.67
N ARG A 83 -2.33 -1.66 9.08
CA ARG A 83 -3.57 -1.33 8.36
C ARG A 83 -3.78 -2.22 7.15
N ALA A 84 -2.72 -2.51 6.38
CA ALA A 84 -2.77 -3.46 5.27
C ALA A 84 -3.16 -4.86 5.74
N ALA A 85 -2.56 -5.36 6.82
CA ALA A 85 -2.89 -6.66 7.40
C ALA A 85 -4.35 -6.72 7.89
N GLN A 86 -4.83 -5.68 8.58
CA GLN A 86 -6.21 -5.60 9.05
C GLN A 86 -7.22 -5.59 7.89
N ALA A 87 -6.91 -4.86 6.81
CA ALA A 87 -7.79 -4.77 5.65
C ALA A 87 -7.76 -6.06 4.80
N LEU A 88 -6.60 -6.72 4.69
CA LEU A 88 -6.43 -7.93 3.91
C LEU A 88 -6.99 -9.18 4.59
N THR A 89 -6.84 -9.32 5.90
CA THR A 89 -7.28 -10.52 6.67
C THR A 89 -8.69 -11.00 6.28
N PRO A 90 -9.75 -10.18 6.36
CA PRO A 90 -11.10 -10.64 6.03
C PRO A 90 -11.30 -10.96 4.53
N VAL A 91 -10.48 -10.42 3.64
CA VAL A 91 -10.49 -10.76 2.21
C VAL A 91 -9.82 -12.11 1.99
N LEU A 92 -8.65 -12.31 2.58
CA LEU A 92 -7.89 -13.56 2.47
C LEU A 92 -8.66 -14.72 3.10
N ASP A 93 -9.29 -14.54 4.26
CA ASP A 93 -10.09 -15.58 4.93
C ASP A 93 -11.21 -16.14 4.02
N LYS A 94 -11.86 -15.27 3.23
CA LYS A 94 -12.88 -15.71 2.25
C LYS A 94 -12.31 -16.51 1.08
N LEU A 95 -11.01 -16.35 0.81
CA LEU A 95 -10.32 -17.00 -0.31
C LEU A 95 -9.61 -18.29 0.12
N ILE A 96 -9.22 -18.43 1.38
CA ILE A 96 -8.54 -19.63 1.90
C ILE A 96 -9.47 -20.58 2.67
N GLY A 97 -10.62 -20.09 3.16
CA GLY A 97 -11.72 -20.91 3.67
C GLY A 97 -12.48 -21.65 2.57
#